data_AF-A0A7K1THT8-F1
#
_entry.id   AF-A0A7K1THT8-F1
#
_cell.length_a   1.000
_cell.length_b   1.000
_cell.length_c   1.000
_cell.angle_alpha   90.00
_cell.angle_beta   90.00
_cell.angle_gamma   90.00
#
_symmetry.space_group_name_H-M   'P 1'
#
loop_
_entity.id
_entity.type
_entity.pdbx_description
1 polymer ?
#
loop_
_entity_poly.entity_id
_entity_poly.type
_entity_poly.pdbx_seq_one_letter_code
_entity_poly.pdbx_strand_id
1 'polypeptide(L)'
;MSSKAYPLAWAQGDALRAAARRWQRRGLLTPAQQAAIEAAHPATYYRPNNWIRALLVSVTLLAAASALGFMLLLTDGKLNPLAYGLLVLLAAVAALEMIIKNSAHYRSGADNALLYVALLAWGFLVYYVNRNATSGSLASPTLWRWLLPMLVALLAALVRYADPLVAASCFVVVLELLVNVLLQSNLGRLLLPFGVLAAGGALLLALRRLPARTDYFYYHSAELVLRVLGLAVLYLAGNYLVVREGNAELLGGGSPSRQIPLAPLFYACTAGIPVAYIVLGLRRHNRLLLTMGLLTLAFSIYTLRYYRTLLPPEVAAALGGLVLLAGALAALRYLHTPRHGLTAAADEAATPQFNLESLVIAQTAHAPAAPEAGFEFGGGHSGGGGAEGQF
;
A
#
# COMPACT_ATOMS: atom_id res chain seq x y z
N MET A 1 -25.49 8.60 15.32
CA MET A 1 -24.84 7.41 14.71
C MET A 1 -23.47 7.23 15.35
N SER A 2 -23.06 6.00 15.69
CA SER A 2 -21.69 5.73 16.17
C SER A 2 -20.65 6.25 15.18
N SER A 3 -19.55 6.82 15.69
CA SER A 3 -18.45 7.35 14.86
C SER A 3 -17.73 6.25 14.07
N LYS A 4 -17.78 5.00 14.55
CA LYS A 4 -17.14 3.82 13.93
C LYS A 4 -18.20 2.96 13.24
N ALA A 5 -17.89 2.50 12.03
CA ALA A 5 -18.75 1.60 11.27
C ALA A 5 -18.76 0.19 11.84
N TYR A 6 -17.60 -0.32 12.27
CA TYR A 6 -17.50 -1.68 12.80
C TYR A 6 -17.43 -1.70 14.34
N PRO A 7 -18.01 -2.70 15.01
CA PRO A 7 -17.81 -2.94 16.44
C PRO A 7 -16.34 -3.12 16.81
N LEU A 8 -15.90 -2.47 17.89
CA LEU A 8 -14.52 -2.57 18.39
C LEU A 8 -14.13 -4.00 18.79
N ALA A 9 -15.10 -4.77 19.28
CA ALA A 9 -14.93 -6.17 19.66
C ALA A 9 -14.44 -7.05 18.49
N TRP A 10 -14.82 -6.71 17.24
CA TRP A 10 -14.39 -7.49 16.07
C TRP A 10 -12.87 -7.39 15.85
N ALA A 11 -12.32 -6.18 15.91
CA ALA A 11 -10.89 -5.95 15.74
C ALA A 11 -10.06 -6.53 16.91
N GLN A 12 -10.57 -6.41 18.14
CA GLN A 12 -9.93 -6.97 19.33
C GLN A 12 -9.96 -8.52 19.29
N GLY A 13 -11.11 -9.10 18.98
CA GLY A 13 -11.26 -10.56 18.84
C GLY A 13 -10.39 -11.14 17.74
N ASP A 14 -10.15 -10.39 16.64
CA ASP A 14 -9.18 -10.76 15.62
C ASP A 14 -7.74 -10.79 16.12
N ALA A 15 -7.32 -9.73 16.79
CA ALA A 15 -5.97 -9.65 17.35
C ALA A 15 -5.73 -10.76 18.38
N LEU A 16 -6.72 -11.04 19.22
CA LEU A 16 -6.67 -12.05 20.27
C LEU A 16 -6.62 -13.47 19.70
N ARG A 17 -7.46 -13.82 18.72
CA ARG A 17 -7.40 -15.13 18.06
C ARG A 17 -6.10 -15.32 17.26
N ALA A 18 -5.62 -14.27 16.59
CA ALA A 18 -4.32 -14.32 15.92
C ALA A 18 -3.16 -14.52 16.91
N ALA A 19 -3.23 -13.91 18.10
CA ALA A 19 -2.26 -14.14 19.16
C ALA A 19 -2.36 -15.57 19.73
N ALA A 20 -3.56 -16.07 20.01
CA ALA A 20 -3.79 -17.42 20.52
C ALA A 20 -3.24 -18.50 19.57
N ARG A 21 -3.54 -18.39 18.27
CA ARG A 21 -2.98 -19.29 17.23
C ARG A 21 -1.47 -19.24 17.14
N ARG A 22 -0.85 -18.09 17.42
CA ARG A 22 0.61 -17.94 17.43
C ARG A 22 1.21 -18.60 18.67
N TRP A 23 0.58 -18.41 19.82
CA TRP A 23 1.02 -19.01 21.09
C TRP A 23 0.85 -20.52 21.11
N GLN A 24 -0.23 -21.05 20.55
CA GLN A 24 -0.43 -22.49 20.39
C GLN A 24 0.62 -23.11 19.46
N ARG A 25 0.94 -22.48 18.32
CA ARG A 25 2.04 -22.91 17.44
C ARG A 25 3.42 -22.87 18.11
N ARG A 26 3.60 -22.03 19.13
CA ARG A 26 4.82 -21.97 19.96
C ARG A 26 4.80 -22.91 21.16
N GLY A 27 3.77 -23.76 21.30
CA GLY A 27 3.60 -24.66 22.43
C GLY A 27 3.29 -23.96 23.76
N LEU A 28 2.95 -22.67 23.76
CA LEU A 28 2.61 -21.90 24.96
C LEU A 28 1.15 -22.09 25.40
N LEU A 29 0.29 -22.58 24.51
CA LEU A 29 -1.11 -22.91 24.78
C LEU A 29 -1.40 -24.34 24.36
N THR A 30 -2.19 -25.03 25.16
CA THR A 30 -2.76 -26.32 24.75
C THR A 30 -3.86 -26.11 23.71
N PRO A 31 -4.15 -27.11 22.85
CA PRO A 31 -5.27 -27.03 21.90
C PRO A 31 -6.61 -26.74 22.59
N ALA A 32 -6.83 -27.28 23.81
CA ALA A 32 -8.03 -27.02 24.60
C ALA A 32 -8.14 -25.56 25.05
N GLN A 33 -7.03 -24.94 25.48
CA GLN A 33 -7.00 -23.53 25.84
C GLN A 33 -7.25 -22.62 24.64
N GLN A 34 -6.69 -22.95 23.47
CA GLN A 34 -6.99 -22.22 22.23
C GLN A 34 -8.48 -22.32 21.89
N ALA A 35 -9.06 -23.53 21.93
CA ALA A 35 -10.47 -23.74 21.64
C ALA A 35 -11.37 -22.96 22.61
N ALA A 36 -11.02 -22.91 23.90
CA ALA A 36 -11.75 -22.11 24.90
C ALA A 36 -11.68 -20.60 24.58
N ILE A 37 -10.52 -20.09 24.15
CA ILE A 37 -10.36 -18.69 23.74
C ILE A 37 -11.17 -18.37 22.48
N GLU A 38 -11.15 -19.26 21.48
CA GLU A 38 -11.93 -19.10 20.25
C GLU A 38 -13.44 -19.17 20.52
N ALA A 39 -13.87 -20.01 21.47
CA ALA A 39 -15.26 -20.11 21.93
C ALA A 39 -15.72 -18.87 22.72
N ALA A 40 -14.84 -18.27 23.54
CA ALA A 40 -15.14 -17.04 24.28
C ALA A 40 -15.22 -15.79 23.36
N HIS A 41 -14.54 -15.83 22.21
CA HIS A 41 -14.50 -14.73 21.23
C HIS A 41 -14.86 -15.19 19.81
N PRO A 42 -16.12 -15.59 19.56
CA PRO A 42 -16.53 -16.12 18.26
C PRO A 42 -16.47 -15.07 17.15
N ALA A 43 -16.22 -15.52 15.91
CA ALA A 43 -16.30 -14.66 14.73
C ALA A 43 -17.78 -14.40 14.40
N THR A 44 -18.33 -13.29 14.86
CA THR A 44 -19.73 -12.91 14.59
C THR A 44 -19.91 -12.14 13.28
N TYR A 45 -18.91 -12.16 12.39
CA TYR A 45 -18.87 -11.38 11.17
C TYR A 45 -18.35 -12.21 9.99
N TYR A 46 -18.70 -11.78 8.78
CA TYR A 46 -18.23 -12.40 7.55
C TYR A 46 -16.91 -11.78 7.10
N ARG A 47 -15.84 -12.59 7.12
CA ARG A 47 -14.51 -12.23 6.61
C ARG A 47 -13.86 -13.43 5.93
N PRO A 48 -13.92 -13.51 4.59
CA PRO A 48 -13.39 -14.66 3.86
C PRO A 48 -11.87 -14.57 3.68
N ASN A 49 -11.27 -15.60 3.08
CA ASN A 49 -9.85 -15.64 2.77
C ASN A 49 -9.44 -14.57 1.72
N ASN A 50 -8.14 -14.30 1.56
CA ASN A 50 -7.68 -13.21 0.69
C ASN A 50 -8.08 -13.37 -0.79
N TRP A 51 -8.16 -14.60 -1.30
CA TRP A 51 -8.61 -14.87 -2.68
C TRP A 51 -10.07 -14.51 -2.89
N ILE A 52 -10.96 -14.95 -2.00
CA ILE A 52 -12.38 -14.60 -2.05
C ILE A 52 -12.56 -13.10 -1.81
N ARG A 53 -11.76 -12.48 -0.93
CA ARG A 53 -11.79 -11.02 -0.74
C ARG A 53 -11.47 -10.27 -2.04
N ALA A 54 -10.45 -10.71 -2.78
CA ALA A 54 -10.11 -10.12 -4.08
C ALA A 54 -11.25 -10.32 -5.09
N LEU A 55 -11.81 -11.53 -5.17
CA LEU A 55 -12.97 -11.81 -6.02
C LEU A 55 -14.18 -10.93 -5.67
N LEU A 56 -14.50 -10.78 -4.38
CA LEU A 56 -15.60 -9.94 -3.92
C LEU A 56 -15.38 -8.47 -4.28
N VAL A 57 -14.15 -7.95 -4.16
CA VAL A 57 -13.83 -6.59 -4.64
C VAL A 57 -14.14 -6.48 -6.12
N SER A 58 -13.61 -7.39 -6.95
CA SER A 58 -13.82 -7.36 -8.40
C SER A 58 -15.29 -7.44 -8.80
N VAL A 59 -16.04 -8.37 -8.20
CA VAL A 59 -17.47 -8.55 -8.50
C VAL A 59 -18.29 -7.35 -8.02
N THR A 60 -18.00 -6.78 -6.85
CA THR A 60 -18.70 -5.59 -6.37
C THR A 60 -18.42 -4.36 -7.23
N LEU A 61 -17.18 -4.17 -7.69
CA LEU A 61 -16.83 -3.10 -8.63
C LEU A 61 -17.54 -3.28 -9.98
N LEU A 62 -17.56 -4.50 -10.50
CA LEU A 62 -18.27 -4.83 -11.74
C LEU A 62 -19.77 -4.54 -11.58
N ALA A 63 -20.40 -4.99 -10.49
CA ALA A 63 -21.81 -4.73 -10.21
C ALA A 63 -22.11 -3.24 -10.12
N ALA A 64 -21.26 -2.44 -9.46
CA ALA A 64 -21.42 -0.99 -9.38
C ALA A 64 -21.30 -0.32 -10.76
N ALA A 65 -20.32 -0.74 -11.57
CA ALA A 65 -20.14 -0.24 -12.94
C ALA A 65 -21.32 -0.61 -13.84
N SER A 66 -21.80 -1.86 -13.79
CA SER A 66 -22.98 -2.32 -14.51
C SER A 66 -24.24 -1.58 -14.09
N ALA A 67 -24.43 -1.31 -12.80
CA ALA A 67 -25.56 -0.52 -12.31
C ALA A 67 -25.52 0.91 -12.85
N LEU A 68 -24.36 1.57 -12.85
CA LEU A 68 -24.19 2.89 -13.47
C LEU A 68 -24.46 2.83 -14.99
N GLY A 69 -23.92 1.84 -15.69
CA GLY A 69 -24.15 1.65 -17.12
C GLY A 69 -25.63 1.43 -17.46
N PHE A 70 -26.34 0.63 -16.66
CA PHE A 70 -27.77 0.42 -16.80
C PHE A 70 -28.57 1.71 -16.53
N MET A 71 -28.21 2.49 -15.51
CA MET A 71 -28.83 3.79 -15.26
C MET A 71 -28.62 4.76 -16.43
N LEU A 72 -27.42 4.79 -17.01
CA LEU A 72 -27.11 5.60 -18.19
C LEU A 72 -27.99 5.20 -19.39
N LEU A 73 -28.16 3.90 -19.64
CA LEU A 73 -29.04 3.40 -20.71
C LEU A 73 -30.52 3.74 -20.47
N LEU A 74 -31.03 3.51 -19.25
CA LEU A 74 -32.44 3.79 -18.90
C LEU A 74 -32.83 5.25 -19.08
N THR A 75 -31.87 6.15 -18.87
CA THR A 75 -32.08 7.59 -18.94
C THR A 75 -31.64 8.17 -20.27
N ASP A 76 -31.19 7.33 -21.21
CA ASP A 76 -30.64 7.72 -22.51
C ASP A 76 -29.51 8.77 -22.37
N GLY A 77 -28.75 8.70 -21.27
CA GLY A 77 -27.70 9.66 -20.92
C GLY A 77 -28.18 11.10 -20.66
N LYS A 78 -29.49 11.34 -20.53
CA LYS A 78 -30.07 12.70 -20.46
C LYS A 78 -29.97 13.35 -19.09
N LEU A 79 -29.69 12.60 -18.02
CA LEU A 79 -29.51 13.22 -16.71
C LEU A 79 -28.19 14.00 -16.65
N ASN A 80 -28.17 15.04 -15.81
CA ASN A 80 -26.94 15.77 -15.53
C ASN A 80 -25.89 14.82 -14.92
N PRO A 81 -24.60 14.86 -15.34
CA PRO A 81 -23.52 14.09 -14.72
C PRO A 81 -23.47 14.21 -13.19
N LEU A 82 -23.81 15.37 -12.63
CA LEU A 82 -23.93 15.55 -11.17
C LEU A 82 -25.01 14.64 -10.55
N ALA A 83 -26.14 14.47 -11.23
CA ALA A 83 -27.20 13.60 -10.75
C ALA A 83 -26.73 12.14 -10.72
N TYR A 84 -26.04 11.65 -11.76
CA TYR A 84 -25.45 10.30 -11.75
C TYR A 84 -24.44 10.15 -10.61
N GLY A 85 -23.53 11.11 -10.43
CA GLY A 85 -22.54 11.07 -9.36
C GLY A 85 -23.16 11.02 -7.96
N LEU A 86 -24.23 11.81 -7.72
CA LEU A 86 -24.96 11.81 -6.46
C LEU A 86 -25.70 10.50 -6.22
N LEU A 87 -26.37 9.95 -7.24
CA LEU A 87 -27.06 8.68 -7.13
C LEU A 87 -26.09 7.54 -6.80
N VAL A 88 -24.94 7.46 -7.50
CA VAL A 88 -23.91 6.46 -7.21
C VAL A 88 -23.35 6.62 -5.80
N LEU A 89 -23.06 7.85 -5.37
CA LEU A 89 -22.56 8.12 -4.02
C LEU A 89 -23.56 7.65 -2.95
N LEU A 90 -24.82 8.04 -3.07
CA LEU A 90 -25.87 7.69 -2.11
C LEU A 90 -26.12 6.18 -2.10
N ALA A 91 -26.20 5.54 -3.26
CA ALA A 91 -26.39 4.11 -3.38
C ALA A 91 -25.21 3.33 -2.78
N ALA A 92 -23.97 3.74 -3.05
CA ALA A 92 -22.78 3.08 -2.53
C ALA A 92 -22.68 3.20 -0.99
N VAL A 93 -22.94 4.39 -0.43
CA VAL A 93 -22.94 4.60 1.03
C VAL A 93 -24.08 3.80 1.69
N ALA A 94 -25.28 3.80 1.10
CA ALA A 94 -26.40 3.04 1.64
C ALA A 94 -26.12 1.53 1.61
N ALA A 95 -25.64 1.00 0.48
CA ALA A 95 -25.29 -0.42 0.33
C ALA A 95 -24.17 -0.82 1.30
N LEU A 96 -23.15 0.03 1.48
CA LEU A 96 -22.06 -0.19 2.42
C LEU A 96 -22.59 -0.33 3.86
N GLU A 97 -23.41 0.63 4.30
CA GLU A 97 -23.99 0.61 5.64
C GLU A 97 -24.93 -0.57 5.85
N MET A 98 -25.69 -0.97 4.84
CA MET A 98 -26.58 -2.13 4.90
C MET A 98 -25.79 -3.43 5.03
N ILE A 99 -24.75 -3.63 4.22
CA ILE A 99 -23.94 -4.86 4.25
C ILE A 99 -23.16 -4.99 5.57
N ILE A 100 -22.69 -3.88 6.15
CA ILE A 100 -22.01 -3.89 7.45
C ILE A 100 -22.99 -4.22 8.58
N LYS A 101 -24.19 -3.64 8.59
CA LYS A 101 -25.15 -3.81 9.70
C LYS A 101 -25.97 -5.09 9.61
N ASN A 102 -26.45 -5.43 8.43
CA ASN A 102 -27.42 -6.52 8.24
C ASN A 102 -26.72 -7.85 7.97
N SER A 103 -25.59 -7.82 7.27
CA SER A 103 -24.85 -9.03 6.86
C SER A 103 -23.54 -9.20 7.62
N ALA A 104 -23.23 -8.29 8.57
CA ALA A 104 -22.04 -8.31 9.40
C ALA A 104 -20.73 -8.48 8.61
N HIS A 105 -20.60 -7.85 7.43
CA HIS A 105 -19.35 -7.90 6.69
C HIS A 105 -18.27 -7.07 7.40
N TYR A 106 -17.08 -7.64 7.54
CA TYR A 106 -15.93 -6.95 8.14
C TYR A 106 -14.68 -7.10 7.27
N ARG A 107 -14.32 -6.03 6.55
CA ARG A 107 -13.17 -6.00 5.62
C ARG A 107 -13.17 -7.20 4.67
N SER A 108 -14.37 -7.56 4.24
CA SER A 108 -14.71 -8.73 3.43
C SER A 108 -14.31 -8.57 1.96
N GLY A 109 -14.05 -7.34 1.52
CA GLY A 109 -13.77 -7.00 0.13
C GLY A 109 -14.92 -6.21 -0.48
N ALA A 110 -16.15 -6.70 -0.37
CA ALA A 110 -17.34 -6.01 -0.88
C ALA A 110 -17.58 -4.65 -0.17
N ASP A 111 -17.45 -4.61 1.15
CA ASP A 111 -17.53 -3.38 1.94
C ASP A 111 -16.42 -2.38 1.56
N ASN A 112 -15.19 -2.87 1.38
CA ASN A 112 -14.09 -2.03 0.91
C ASN A 112 -14.35 -1.46 -0.50
N ALA A 113 -14.86 -2.29 -1.42
CA ALA A 113 -15.17 -1.86 -2.77
C ALA A 113 -16.26 -0.79 -2.80
N LEU A 114 -17.34 -0.95 -2.03
CA LEU A 114 -18.40 0.07 -1.93
C LEU A 114 -17.89 1.37 -1.31
N LEU A 115 -16.99 1.30 -0.32
CA LEU A 115 -16.31 2.48 0.22
C LEU A 115 -15.50 3.21 -0.87
N TYR A 116 -14.76 2.47 -1.69
CA TYR A 116 -13.98 3.06 -2.77
C TYR A 116 -14.87 3.65 -3.87
N VAL A 117 -15.97 2.98 -4.23
CA VAL A 117 -16.97 3.52 -5.16
C VAL A 117 -17.56 4.83 -4.64
N ALA A 118 -17.92 4.89 -3.35
CA ALA A 118 -18.43 6.11 -2.73
C ALA A 118 -17.40 7.25 -2.76
N LEU A 119 -16.14 6.97 -2.43
CA LEU A 119 -15.06 7.97 -2.45
C LEU A 119 -14.73 8.44 -3.87
N LEU A 120 -14.77 7.55 -4.87
CA LEU A 120 -14.59 7.90 -6.28
C LEU A 120 -15.76 8.74 -6.80
N ALA A 121 -17.00 8.40 -6.44
CA ALA A 121 -18.18 9.20 -6.78
C ALA A 121 -18.10 10.60 -6.16
N TRP A 122 -17.66 10.72 -4.90
CA TRP A 122 -17.37 12.00 -4.27
C TRP A 122 -16.27 12.78 -5.02
N GLY A 123 -15.14 12.13 -5.32
CA GLY A 123 -14.05 12.74 -6.08
C GLY A 123 -14.50 13.26 -7.45
N PHE A 124 -15.36 12.51 -8.14
CA PHE A 124 -16.00 12.90 -9.40
C PHE A 124 -16.88 14.15 -9.23
N LEU A 125 -17.74 14.19 -8.20
CA LEU A 125 -18.60 15.35 -7.94
C LEU A 125 -17.78 16.62 -7.68
N VAL A 126 -16.75 16.53 -6.83
CA VAL A 126 -15.87 17.66 -6.54
C VAL A 126 -15.13 18.12 -7.79
N TYR A 127 -14.62 17.18 -8.60
CA TYR A 127 -13.98 17.48 -9.87
C TYR A 127 -14.94 18.17 -10.84
N TYR A 128 -16.16 17.62 -11.03
CA TYR A 128 -17.12 18.14 -11.99
C TYR A 128 -17.56 19.57 -11.65
N VAL A 129 -17.78 19.88 -10.38
CA VAL A 129 -18.12 21.24 -9.92
C VAL A 129 -16.97 22.22 -10.17
N ASN A 130 -15.71 21.76 -10.07
CA ASN A 130 -14.52 22.59 -10.24
C ASN A 130 -13.85 22.46 -11.61
N ARG A 131 -14.48 21.78 -12.58
CA ARG A 131 -13.85 21.40 -13.87
C ARG A 131 -13.25 22.57 -14.65
N ASN A 132 -13.86 23.76 -14.55
CA ASN A 132 -13.40 24.97 -15.23
C ASN A 132 -12.23 25.68 -14.52
N ALA A 133 -11.95 25.33 -13.27
CA ALA A 133 -10.94 25.96 -12.42
C ALA A 133 -9.71 25.07 -12.16
N THR A 134 -9.74 23.82 -12.64
CA THR A 134 -8.71 22.83 -12.31
C THR A 134 -7.67 22.77 -13.42
N SER A 135 -6.43 23.15 -13.13
CA SER A 135 -5.30 22.77 -13.97
C SER A 135 -4.65 21.52 -13.36
N GLY A 136 -4.19 20.60 -14.20
CA GLY A 136 -3.58 19.33 -13.75
C GLY A 136 -2.20 19.49 -13.07
N SER A 137 -1.75 20.71 -12.82
CA SER A 137 -0.43 21.00 -12.23
C SER A 137 -0.48 21.09 -10.71
N LEU A 138 0.49 20.48 -10.02
CA LEU A 138 0.67 20.61 -8.57
C LEU A 138 0.92 22.06 -8.13
N ALA A 139 1.42 22.92 -9.02
CA ALA A 139 1.67 24.33 -8.72
C ALA A 139 0.40 25.21 -8.82
N SER A 140 -0.74 24.65 -9.27
CA SER A 140 -1.96 25.43 -9.49
C SER A 140 -2.50 26.07 -8.19
N PRO A 141 -2.75 27.39 -8.15
CA PRO A 141 -3.27 28.05 -6.95
C PRO A 141 -4.71 27.65 -6.62
N THR A 142 -5.42 27.02 -7.54
CA THR A 142 -6.81 26.56 -7.37
C THR A 142 -6.92 25.10 -6.93
N LEU A 143 -5.80 24.35 -6.86
CA LEU A 143 -5.81 22.90 -6.60
C LEU A 143 -6.44 22.55 -5.24
N TRP A 144 -6.30 23.44 -4.25
CA TRP A 144 -6.91 23.27 -2.92
C TRP A 144 -8.44 23.11 -2.97
N ARG A 145 -9.12 23.65 -3.99
CA ARG A 145 -10.58 23.52 -4.17
C ARG A 145 -11.01 22.08 -4.41
N TRP A 146 -10.12 21.23 -4.93
CA TRP A 146 -10.33 19.80 -5.09
C TRP A 146 -9.78 19.00 -3.91
N LEU A 147 -8.55 19.32 -3.48
CA LEU A 147 -7.87 18.57 -2.43
C LEU A 147 -8.53 18.70 -1.04
N LEU A 148 -9.03 19.88 -0.66
CA LEU A 148 -9.65 20.05 0.66
C LEU A 148 -10.96 19.25 0.81
N PRO A 149 -11.94 19.33 -0.12
CA PRO A 149 -13.13 18.48 -0.03
C PRO A 149 -12.81 16.99 -0.09
N MET A 150 -11.80 16.59 -0.86
CA MET A 150 -11.35 15.20 -0.92
C MET A 150 -10.74 14.76 0.42
N LEU A 151 -9.89 15.59 1.02
CA LEU A 151 -9.29 15.32 2.33
C LEU A 151 -10.37 15.17 3.41
N VAL A 152 -11.38 16.03 3.43
CA VAL A 152 -12.47 15.96 4.41
C VAL A 152 -13.22 14.63 4.29
N ALA A 153 -13.57 14.21 3.08
CA ALA A 153 -14.25 12.93 2.86
C ALA A 153 -13.37 11.73 3.23
N LEU A 154 -12.09 11.76 2.86
CA LEU A 154 -11.13 10.71 3.20
C LEU A 154 -10.89 10.62 4.71
N LEU A 155 -10.78 11.75 5.43
CA LEU A 155 -10.65 11.77 6.89
C LEU A 155 -11.92 11.24 7.56
N ALA A 156 -13.11 11.62 7.09
CA ALA A 156 -14.37 11.09 7.59
C ALA A 156 -14.45 9.57 7.38
N ALA A 157 -14.06 9.08 6.19
CA ALA A 157 -13.98 7.66 5.89
C ALA A 157 -12.90 6.95 6.73
N LEU A 158 -11.75 7.57 6.98
CA LEU A 158 -10.68 6.98 7.78
C LEU A 158 -11.10 6.82 9.24
N VAL A 159 -11.73 7.84 9.83
CA VAL A 159 -12.29 7.76 11.19
C VAL A 159 -13.37 6.69 11.27
N ARG A 160 -14.23 6.63 10.24
CA ARG A 160 -15.38 5.72 10.24
C ARG A 160 -15.01 4.27 9.98
N TYR A 161 -14.14 3.96 9.02
CA TYR A 161 -13.86 2.60 8.54
C TYR A 161 -12.45 2.09 8.86
N ALA A 162 -11.52 2.99 9.21
CA ALA A 162 -10.11 2.67 9.49
C ALA A 162 -9.43 1.84 8.38
N ASP A 163 -9.78 2.08 7.12
CA ASP A 163 -9.26 1.33 5.98
C ASP A 163 -7.82 1.77 5.63
N PRO A 164 -6.88 0.83 5.39
CA PRO A 164 -5.49 1.15 5.08
C PRO A 164 -5.29 1.91 3.76
N LEU A 165 -6.09 1.65 2.72
CA LEU A 165 -5.97 2.38 1.46
C LEU A 165 -6.49 3.81 1.61
N VAL A 166 -7.59 4.00 2.35
CA VAL A 166 -8.07 5.34 2.68
C VAL A 166 -7.03 6.12 3.50
N ALA A 167 -6.34 5.46 4.43
CA ALA A 167 -5.24 6.08 5.18
C ALA A 167 -4.09 6.52 4.25
N ALA A 168 -3.70 5.68 3.29
CA ALA A 168 -2.70 6.03 2.28
C ALA A 168 -3.14 7.24 1.44
N SER A 169 -4.39 7.24 0.96
CA SER A 169 -4.95 8.35 0.19
C SER A 169 -5.01 9.65 1.00
N CYS A 170 -5.41 9.61 2.28
CA CYS A 170 -5.33 10.77 3.17
C CYS A 170 -3.92 11.35 3.21
N PHE A 171 -2.92 10.49 3.37
CA PHE A 171 -1.53 10.91 3.45
C PHE A 171 -1.04 11.55 2.15
N VAL A 172 -1.38 10.96 1.00
CA VAL A 172 -1.05 11.53 -0.32
C VAL A 172 -1.69 12.90 -0.49
N VAL A 173 -2.98 13.05 -0.20
CA VAL A 173 -3.68 14.34 -0.33
C VAL A 173 -3.10 15.41 0.60
N VAL A 174 -2.71 15.04 1.84
CA VAL A 174 -2.02 15.96 2.76
C VAL A 174 -0.66 16.39 2.21
N LEU A 175 0.11 15.49 1.62
CA LEU A 175 1.38 15.82 1.00
C LEU A 175 1.20 16.70 -0.24
N GLU A 176 0.21 16.42 -1.08
CA GLU A 176 -0.11 17.24 -2.25
C GLU A 176 -0.53 18.65 -1.84
N LEU A 177 -1.33 18.80 -0.77
CA LEU A 177 -1.68 20.11 -0.21
C LEU A 177 -0.44 20.85 0.29
N LEU A 178 0.45 20.17 1.02
CA LEU A 178 1.69 20.76 1.52
C LEU A 178 2.57 21.24 0.36
N VAL A 179 2.80 20.37 -0.63
CA VAL A 179 3.60 20.69 -1.82
C VAL A 179 2.96 21.85 -2.59
N ASN A 180 1.64 21.81 -2.81
CA ASN A 180 0.91 22.88 -3.48
C ASN A 180 1.11 24.24 -2.80
N VAL A 181 0.99 24.29 -1.47
CA VAL A 181 1.22 25.51 -0.66
C VAL A 181 2.67 25.98 -0.78
N LEU A 182 3.65 25.09 -0.68
CA LEU A 182 5.07 25.44 -0.79
C LEU A 182 5.42 25.96 -2.18
N LEU A 183 4.84 25.40 -3.24
CA LEU A 183 5.08 25.84 -4.62
C LEU A 183 4.57 27.25 -4.92
N GLN A 184 3.63 27.79 -4.13
CA GLN A 184 3.08 29.15 -4.35
C GLN A 184 4.10 30.28 -4.11
N SER A 185 5.22 30.01 -3.45
CA SER A 185 6.23 31.03 -3.12
C SER A 185 7.64 30.59 -3.53
N ASN A 186 8.53 31.56 -3.79
CA ASN A 186 9.93 31.26 -4.10
C ASN A 186 10.65 30.59 -2.91
N LEU A 187 10.37 31.07 -1.69
CA LEU A 187 10.90 30.48 -0.47
C LEU A 187 10.41 29.05 -0.28
N GLY A 188 9.12 28.79 -0.49
CA GLY A 188 8.55 27.46 -0.34
C GLY A 188 9.10 26.47 -1.36
N ARG A 189 9.36 26.89 -2.61
CA ARG A 189 10.08 26.09 -3.61
C ARG A 189 11.49 25.69 -3.15
N LEU A 190 12.23 26.61 -2.54
CA LEU A 190 13.55 26.33 -1.98
C LEU A 190 13.49 25.36 -0.79
N LEU A 191 12.45 25.49 0.05
CA LEU A 191 12.26 24.70 1.25
C LEU A 191 11.47 23.39 1.03
N LEU A 192 11.05 23.10 -0.20
CA LEU A 192 10.17 21.96 -0.52
C LEU A 192 10.69 20.62 0.04
N PRO A 193 11.96 20.22 -0.17
CA PRO A 193 12.47 18.96 0.36
C PRO A 193 12.40 18.91 1.89
N PHE A 194 12.68 20.03 2.56
CA PHE A 194 12.64 20.13 4.02
C PHE A 194 11.22 20.08 4.56
N GLY A 195 10.27 20.72 3.88
CA GLY A 195 8.85 20.67 4.24
C GLY A 195 8.29 19.24 4.15
N VAL A 196 8.59 18.53 3.06
CA VAL A 196 8.16 17.13 2.87
C VAL A 196 8.85 16.20 3.88
N LEU A 197 10.15 16.39 4.13
CA LEU A 197 10.89 15.65 5.16
C LEU A 197 10.32 15.87 6.57
N ALA A 198 10.02 17.13 6.91
CA ALA A 198 9.40 17.49 8.18
C ALA A 198 8.00 16.87 8.33
N ALA A 199 7.20 16.83 7.27
CA ALA A 199 5.88 16.19 7.29
C ALA A 199 5.97 14.68 7.55
N GLY A 200 6.91 13.98 6.90
CA GLY A 200 7.18 12.56 7.18
C GLY A 200 7.59 12.33 8.63
N GLY A 201 8.49 13.17 9.17
CA GLY A 201 8.91 13.12 10.57
C GLY A 201 7.78 13.40 11.55
N ALA A 202 6.99 14.44 11.31
CA ALA A 202 5.85 14.84 12.13
C ALA A 202 4.78 13.74 12.18
N LEU A 203 4.48 13.11 11.04
CA LEU A 203 3.59 11.95 10.99
C LEU A 203 4.10 10.82 11.88
N LEU A 204 5.37 10.43 11.74
CA LEU A 204 5.95 9.35 12.54
C LEU A 204 5.94 9.67 14.04
N LEU A 205 6.13 10.93 14.43
CA LEU A 205 6.01 11.36 15.82
C LEU A 205 4.57 11.29 16.32
N ALA A 206 3.59 11.72 15.52
CA ALA A 206 2.17 11.63 15.86
C ALA A 206 1.72 10.18 16.06
N LEU A 207 2.15 9.26 15.18
CA LEU A 207 1.80 7.84 15.25
C LEU A 207 2.37 7.12 16.48
N ARG A 208 3.41 7.65 17.14
CA ARG A 208 3.94 7.06 18.38
C ARG A 208 2.93 7.03 19.53
N ARG A 209 1.93 7.93 19.53
CA ARG A 209 0.92 8.03 20.59
C ARG A 209 -0.26 7.07 20.38
N LEU A 210 -0.43 6.52 19.17
CA LEU A 210 -1.60 5.72 18.81
C LEU A 210 -1.72 4.39 19.58
N PRO A 211 -0.63 3.64 19.86
CA PRO A 211 -0.70 2.38 20.61
C PRO A 211 -1.26 2.50 22.03
N ALA A 212 -1.25 3.69 22.63
CA ALA A 212 -1.79 3.93 23.96
C ALA A 212 -3.33 4.05 23.99
N ARG A 213 -3.99 4.08 22.83
CA ARG A 213 -5.44 4.25 22.75
C ARG A 213 -6.19 2.93 22.93
N THR A 214 -7.36 2.99 23.56
CA THR A 214 -8.24 1.83 23.76
C THR A 214 -8.80 1.26 22.45
N ASP A 215 -8.88 2.09 21.40
CA ASP A 215 -9.34 1.71 20.07
C ASP A 215 -8.21 1.38 19.08
N TYR A 216 -7.00 1.14 19.59
CA TYR A 216 -5.82 0.87 18.78
C TYR A 216 -6.02 -0.21 17.71
N PHE A 217 -6.57 -1.37 18.09
CA PHE A 217 -6.75 -2.50 17.19
C PHE A 217 -7.63 -2.18 15.98
N TYR A 218 -8.55 -1.23 16.12
CA TYR A 218 -9.38 -0.74 15.03
C TYR A 218 -8.55 -0.06 13.93
N TYR A 219 -7.61 0.79 14.35
CA TYR A 219 -6.76 1.60 13.47
C TYR A 219 -5.40 0.97 13.14
N HIS A 220 -5.08 -0.20 13.70
CA HIS A 220 -3.77 -0.81 13.57
C HIS A 220 -3.29 -0.97 12.11
N SER A 221 -4.17 -1.41 11.20
CA SER A 221 -3.81 -1.58 9.78
C SER A 221 -3.53 -0.24 9.09
N ALA A 222 -4.34 0.78 9.36
CA ALA A 222 -4.15 2.13 8.84
C ALA A 222 -2.86 2.77 9.39
N GLU A 223 -2.60 2.59 10.68
CA GLU A 223 -1.37 3.05 11.33
C GLU A 223 -0.13 2.41 10.68
N LEU A 224 -0.15 1.10 10.43
CA LEU A 224 0.97 0.40 9.81
C LEU A 224 1.32 0.99 8.44
N VAL A 225 0.30 1.23 7.60
CA VAL A 225 0.48 1.85 6.28
C VAL A 225 1.02 3.29 6.41
N LEU A 226 0.47 4.09 7.31
CA LEU A 226 0.98 5.45 7.55
C LEU A 226 2.42 5.46 8.07
N ARG A 227 2.83 4.48 8.89
CA ARG A 227 4.24 4.33 9.31
C ARG A 227 5.14 3.97 8.14
N VAL A 228 4.73 3.05 7.27
CA VAL A 228 5.48 2.68 6.06
C VAL A 228 5.67 3.91 5.17
N LEU A 229 4.57 4.62 4.86
CA LEU A 229 4.59 5.80 4.00
C LEU A 229 5.39 6.95 4.62
N GLY A 230 5.26 7.18 5.93
CA GLY A 230 6.05 8.19 6.65
C GLY A 230 7.56 7.91 6.61
N LEU A 231 7.98 6.65 6.78
CA LEU A 231 9.38 6.25 6.65
C LEU A 231 9.87 6.38 5.19
N ALA A 232 9.05 5.98 4.22
CA ALA A 232 9.37 6.11 2.80
C ALA A 232 9.57 7.58 2.41
N VAL A 233 8.64 8.46 2.77
CA VAL A 233 8.70 9.89 2.45
C VAL A 233 9.84 10.59 3.17
N LEU A 234 10.10 10.27 4.44
CA LEU A 234 11.24 10.83 5.16
C LEU A 234 12.56 10.52 4.46
N TYR A 235 12.71 9.30 3.93
CA TYR A 235 13.88 8.93 3.13
C TYR A 235 13.89 9.60 1.75
N LEU A 236 12.81 9.51 0.98
CA LEU A 236 12.75 10.05 -0.38
C LEU A 236 12.94 11.57 -0.40
N ALA A 237 12.38 12.30 0.55
CA ALA A 237 12.57 13.75 0.68
C ALA A 237 14.02 14.16 1.04
N GLY A 238 14.81 13.24 1.61
CA GLY A 238 16.24 13.43 1.87
C GLY A 238 17.16 12.81 0.82
N ASN A 239 16.64 12.02 -0.11
CA ASN A 239 17.43 11.33 -1.12
C ASN A 239 17.88 12.29 -2.22
N TYR A 240 19.17 12.27 -2.55
CA TYR A 240 19.77 13.22 -3.50
C TYR A 240 19.18 13.14 -4.90
N LEU A 241 18.93 11.92 -5.42
CA LEU A 241 18.32 11.73 -6.74
C LEU A 241 16.90 12.30 -6.77
N VAL A 242 16.08 11.94 -5.78
CA VAL A 242 14.68 12.37 -5.72
C VAL A 242 14.58 13.88 -5.61
N VAL A 243 15.42 14.49 -4.76
CA VAL A 243 15.41 15.95 -4.58
C VAL A 243 15.90 16.67 -5.83
N ARG A 244 16.96 16.18 -6.48
CA ARG A 244 17.51 16.84 -7.68
C ARG A 244 16.58 16.70 -8.88
N GLU A 245 16.21 15.48 -9.23
CA GLU A 245 15.39 15.22 -10.42
C GLU A 245 13.93 15.64 -10.18
N GLY A 246 13.38 15.37 -9.00
CA GLY A 246 12.01 15.77 -8.67
C GLY A 246 11.82 17.29 -8.62
N ASN A 247 12.78 18.05 -8.10
CA ASN A 247 12.71 19.52 -8.18
C ASN A 247 12.84 20.01 -9.62
N ALA A 248 13.68 19.39 -10.45
CA ALA A 248 13.78 19.75 -11.86
C ALA A 248 12.46 19.49 -12.59
N GLU A 249 11.82 18.34 -12.38
CA GLU A 249 10.53 18.01 -12.97
C GLU A 249 9.42 18.98 -12.52
N LEU A 250 9.33 19.28 -11.22
CA LEU A 250 8.31 20.17 -10.67
C LEU A 250 8.50 21.64 -11.09
N LEU A 251 9.74 22.08 -11.31
CA LEU A 251 10.08 23.48 -11.60
C LEU A 251 10.41 23.74 -13.07
N GLY A 252 10.28 22.73 -13.94
CA GLY A 252 10.60 22.85 -15.37
C GLY A 252 12.09 23.02 -15.66
N GLY A 253 12.96 22.46 -14.82
CA GLY A 253 14.40 22.42 -15.06
C GLY A 253 14.73 21.54 -16.26
N GLY A 254 15.48 22.09 -17.23
CA GLY A 254 15.94 21.34 -18.39
C GLY A 254 16.91 20.20 -18.04
N SER A 255 17.14 19.30 -19.00
CA SER A 255 18.12 18.21 -18.89
C SER A 255 19.51 18.68 -19.35
N PRO A 256 20.59 18.44 -18.59
CA PRO A 256 20.63 17.74 -17.30
C PRO A 256 20.16 18.64 -16.13
N SER A 257 19.50 18.02 -15.14
CA SER A 257 19.02 18.69 -13.93
C SER A 257 20.14 19.45 -13.23
N ARG A 258 19.91 20.72 -12.92
CA ARG A 258 20.91 21.58 -12.26
C ARG A 258 21.28 21.03 -10.88
N GLN A 259 22.52 21.30 -10.47
CA GLN A 259 22.97 20.94 -9.12
C GLN A 259 22.14 21.68 -8.07
N ILE A 260 21.61 20.94 -7.11
CA ILE A 260 20.83 21.53 -6.00
C ILE A 260 21.76 22.18 -4.96
N PRO A 261 21.32 23.28 -4.33
CA PRO A 261 21.95 23.79 -3.11
C PRO A 261 21.98 22.69 -2.04
N LEU A 262 22.98 22.74 -1.15
CA LEU A 262 23.13 21.78 -0.05
C LEU A 262 23.23 20.31 -0.49
N ALA A 263 23.69 20.03 -1.71
CA ALA A 263 23.91 18.66 -2.19
C ALA A 263 24.66 17.74 -1.19
N PRO A 264 25.71 18.19 -0.46
CA PRO A 264 26.36 17.35 0.56
C PRO A 264 25.40 16.85 1.65
N LEU A 265 24.42 17.66 2.05
CA LEU A 265 23.39 17.25 3.01
C LEU A 265 22.53 16.11 2.45
N PHE A 266 22.07 16.22 1.21
CA PHE A 266 21.25 15.19 0.59
C PHE A 266 22.03 13.90 0.32
N TYR A 267 23.33 13.99 0.01
CA TYR A 267 24.20 12.80 0.00
C TYR A 267 24.31 12.17 1.39
N ALA A 268 24.51 12.98 2.44
CA ALA A 268 24.57 12.50 3.82
C ALA A 268 23.24 11.85 4.25
N CYS A 269 22.10 12.41 3.86
CA CYS A 269 20.78 11.81 4.10
C CYS A 269 20.60 10.51 3.30
N THR A 270 21.01 10.47 2.04
CA THR A 270 20.96 9.28 1.18
C THR A 270 21.71 8.11 1.83
N ALA A 271 22.92 8.34 2.34
CA ALA A 271 23.68 7.28 3.00
C ALA A 271 23.23 7.03 4.46
N GLY A 272 22.92 8.10 5.20
CA GLY A 272 22.70 8.06 6.64
C GLY A 272 21.33 7.53 7.07
N ILE A 273 20.25 7.88 6.35
CA ILE A 273 18.88 7.44 6.72
C ILE A 273 18.73 5.92 6.67
N PRO A 274 19.16 5.19 5.61
CA PRO A 274 19.11 3.73 5.59
C PRO A 274 19.87 3.08 6.75
N VAL A 275 21.10 3.55 7.02
CA VAL A 275 21.92 3.05 8.13
C VAL A 275 21.21 3.29 9.46
N ALA A 276 20.65 4.48 9.67
CA ALA A 276 19.87 4.80 10.86
C ALA A 276 18.66 3.87 11.02
N TYR A 277 17.92 3.58 9.94
CA TYR A 277 16.79 2.65 9.98
C TYR A 277 17.21 1.23 10.32
N ILE A 278 18.30 0.73 9.73
CA ILE A 278 18.82 -0.61 10.03
C ILE A 278 19.29 -0.70 11.49
N VAL A 279 20.10 0.27 11.95
CA VAL A 279 20.61 0.28 13.34
C VAL A 279 19.47 0.39 14.35
N LEU A 280 18.49 1.27 14.12
CA LEU A 280 17.33 1.39 15.00
C LEU A 280 16.42 0.16 14.93
N GLY A 281 16.27 -0.45 13.75
CA GLY A 281 15.52 -1.69 13.55
C GLY A 281 16.12 -2.85 14.32
N LEU A 282 17.44 -3.01 14.28
CA LEU A 282 18.18 -4.02 15.04
C LEU A 282 18.13 -3.74 16.55
N ARG A 283 18.38 -2.50 16.99
CA ARG A 283 18.41 -2.14 18.42
C ARG A 283 17.03 -2.23 19.10
N ARG A 284 15.95 -1.97 18.37
CA ARG A 284 14.58 -1.98 18.89
C ARG A 284 13.80 -3.25 18.53
N HIS A 285 14.46 -4.25 17.93
CA HIS A 285 13.84 -5.48 17.42
C HIS A 285 12.60 -5.20 16.55
N ASN A 286 12.65 -4.12 15.76
CA ASN A 286 11.54 -3.65 14.96
C ASN A 286 11.71 -4.04 13.50
N ARG A 287 10.97 -5.07 13.09
CA ARG A 287 10.99 -5.62 11.73
C ARG A 287 10.64 -4.58 10.67
N LEU A 288 9.67 -3.69 10.93
CA LEU A 288 9.29 -2.64 9.97
C LEU A 288 10.46 -1.71 9.67
N LEU A 289 11.17 -1.23 10.70
CA LEU A 289 12.35 -0.36 10.51
C LEU A 289 13.48 -1.08 9.78
N LEU A 290 13.71 -2.35 10.11
CA LEU A 290 14.73 -3.15 9.45
C LEU A 290 14.42 -3.34 7.95
N THR A 291 13.19 -3.76 7.61
CA THR A 291 12.76 -3.93 6.22
C THR A 291 12.83 -2.61 5.46
N MET A 292 12.33 -1.51 6.03
CA MET A 292 12.42 -0.20 5.39
C MET A 292 13.87 0.25 5.23
N GLY A 293 14.75 0.00 6.20
CA GLY A 293 16.17 0.33 6.10
C GLY A 293 16.90 -0.44 4.99
N LEU A 294 16.58 -1.71 4.79
CA LEU A 294 17.12 -2.50 3.67
C LEU A 294 16.59 -2.00 2.31
N LEU A 295 15.29 -1.68 2.22
CA LEU A 295 14.69 -1.13 1.00
C LEU A 295 15.28 0.23 0.63
N THR A 296 15.45 1.13 1.61
CA THR A 296 16.04 2.44 1.36
C THR A 296 17.54 2.35 1.08
N LEU A 297 18.25 1.38 1.65
CA LEU A 297 19.65 1.09 1.31
C LEU A 297 19.78 0.65 -0.15
N ALA A 298 18.90 -0.25 -0.62
CA ALA A 298 18.87 -0.65 -2.02
C ALA A 298 18.62 0.55 -2.95
N PHE A 299 17.67 1.43 -2.60
CA PHE A 299 17.43 2.66 -3.35
C PHE A 299 18.62 3.64 -3.29
N SER A 300 19.38 3.66 -2.19
CA SER A 300 20.58 4.51 -2.06
C SER A 300 21.70 4.06 -2.99
N ILE A 301 21.88 2.74 -3.12
CA ILE A 301 22.82 2.15 -4.07
C ILE A 301 22.38 2.51 -5.50
N TYR A 302 21.09 2.43 -5.80
CA TYR A 302 20.54 2.89 -7.08
C TYR A 302 20.86 4.37 -7.34
N THR A 303 20.63 5.26 -6.36
CA THR A 303 20.99 6.69 -6.45
C THR A 303 22.47 6.91 -6.76
N LEU A 304 23.37 6.19 -6.08
CA LEU A 304 24.81 6.29 -6.33
C LEU A 304 25.16 5.84 -7.75
N ARG A 305 24.58 4.74 -8.22
CA ARG A 305 24.84 4.19 -9.54
C ARG A 305 24.28 5.05 -10.67
N TYR A 306 23.14 5.72 -10.44
CA TYR A 306 22.56 6.67 -11.39
C TYR A 306 23.54 7.80 -11.74
N TYR A 307 24.27 8.33 -10.75
CA TYR A 307 25.24 9.41 -10.97
C TYR A 307 26.68 8.93 -11.18
N ARG A 308 27.01 7.69 -10.80
CA ARG A 308 28.34 7.09 -10.98
C ARG A 308 28.21 5.70 -11.60
N THR A 309 28.38 5.63 -12.92
CA THR A 309 28.44 4.37 -13.65
C THR A 309 29.85 3.75 -13.50
N LEU A 310 30.14 3.22 -12.32
CA LEU A 310 31.45 2.62 -12.00
C LEU A 310 31.68 1.28 -12.70
N LEU A 311 30.59 0.53 -12.95
CA LEU A 311 30.64 -0.83 -13.48
C LEU A 311 29.47 -1.07 -14.45
N PRO A 312 29.63 -1.97 -15.43
CA PRO A 312 28.53 -2.46 -16.24
C PRO A 312 27.39 -3.03 -15.38
N PRO A 313 26.13 -2.90 -15.83
CA PRO A 313 24.95 -3.34 -15.07
C PRO A 313 25.00 -4.78 -14.58
N GLU A 314 25.48 -5.66 -15.43
CA GLU A 314 25.53 -7.11 -15.23
C GLU A 314 26.52 -7.43 -14.11
N VAL A 315 27.71 -6.82 -14.18
CA VAL A 315 28.78 -6.98 -13.19
C VAL A 315 28.36 -6.40 -11.84
N ALA A 316 27.75 -5.22 -11.83
CA ALA A 316 27.26 -4.58 -10.61
C ALA A 316 26.16 -5.41 -9.93
N ALA A 317 25.24 -5.99 -10.71
CA ALA A 317 24.18 -6.85 -10.18
C ALA A 317 24.75 -8.16 -9.61
N ALA A 318 25.68 -8.81 -10.33
CA ALA A 318 26.32 -10.04 -9.86
C ALA A 318 27.11 -9.84 -8.56
N LEU A 319 27.93 -8.79 -8.49
CA LEU A 319 28.68 -8.45 -7.27
C LEU A 319 27.75 -8.04 -6.13
N GLY A 320 26.71 -7.25 -6.41
CA GLY A 320 25.69 -6.89 -5.42
C GLY A 320 25.00 -8.12 -4.83
N GLY A 321 24.59 -9.06 -5.68
CA GLY A 321 24.03 -10.34 -5.26
C GLY A 321 25.00 -11.17 -4.40
N LEU A 322 26.28 -11.25 -4.81
CA LEU A 322 27.31 -11.96 -4.05
C LEU A 322 27.55 -11.34 -2.66
N VAL A 323 27.60 -10.01 -2.56
CA VAL A 323 27.74 -9.31 -1.28
C VAL A 323 26.52 -9.54 -0.39
N LEU A 324 25.31 -9.46 -0.94
CA LEU A 324 24.07 -9.72 -0.19
C LEU A 324 24.02 -11.18 0.30
N LEU A 325 24.41 -12.14 -0.54
CA LEU A 325 24.46 -13.55 -0.17
C LEU A 325 25.48 -13.80 0.93
N ALA A 326 26.69 -13.27 0.78
CA ALA A 326 27.73 -13.39 1.81
C ALA A 326 27.29 -12.74 3.13
N GLY A 327 26.67 -11.57 3.07
CA GLY A 327 26.11 -10.88 4.24
C GLY A 327 24.98 -11.68 4.91
N ALA A 328 24.07 -12.26 4.12
CA ALA A 328 23.00 -13.11 4.64
C ALA A 328 23.55 -14.37 5.31
N LEU A 329 24.51 -15.05 4.68
CA LEU A 329 25.19 -16.23 5.26
C LEU A 329 25.94 -15.88 6.55
N ALA A 330 26.63 -14.75 6.58
CA ALA A 330 27.31 -14.26 7.78
C ALA A 330 26.32 -13.96 8.91
N ALA A 331 25.20 -13.30 8.59
CA ALA A 331 24.14 -13.02 9.56
C ALA A 331 23.49 -14.30 10.09
N LEU A 332 23.19 -15.28 9.21
CA LEU A 332 22.65 -16.59 9.59
C LEU A 332 23.60 -17.35 10.52
N ARG A 333 24.89 -17.38 10.19
CA ARG A 333 25.91 -18.02 11.05
C ARG A 333 26.04 -17.29 12.39
N TYR A 334 26.06 -15.97 12.38
CA TYR A 334 26.20 -15.16 13.60
C TYR A 334 24.98 -15.29 14.54
N LEU A 335 23.77 -15.35 13.98
CA LEU A 335 22.51 -15.45 14.71
C LEU A 335 22.00 -16.88 14.89
N HIS A 336 22.77 -17.89 14.47
CA HIS A 336 22.43 -19.30 14.69
C HIS A 336 22.27 -19.60 16.17
N THR A 337 23.20 -19.10 16.99
CA THR A 337 22.99 -18.96 18.43
C THR A 337 22.25 -17.65 18.70
N PRO A 338 21.17 -17.62 19.50
CA PRO A 338 20.47 -16.39 19.84
C PRO A 338 21.41 -15.37 20.48
N ARG A 339 21.50 -14.17 19.92
CA ARG A 339 22.37 -13.09 20.40
C ARG A 339 21.61 -11.77 20.43
N HIS A 340 21.75 -11.01 21.53
CA HIS A 340 21.09 -9.71 21.71
C HIS A 340 19.57 -9.74 21.46
N GLY A 341 18.90 -10.86 21.74
CA GLY A 341 17.45 -11.04 21.48
C GLY A 341 17.07 -11.25 20.01
N LEU A 342 18.04 -11.48 19.13
CA LEU A 342 17.83 -11.84 17.72
C LEU A 342 18.23 -13.30 17.49
N THR A 343 17.55 -13.97 16.56
CA THR A 343 17.84 -15.36 16.18
C THR A 343 17.62 -15.55 14.68
N ALA A 344 18.41 -16.44 14.07
CA ALA A 344 18.25 -16.91 12.70
C ALA A 344 17.15 -17.97 12.57
N ALA A 345 16.71 -18.58 13.67
CA ALA A 345 15.65 -19.58 13.65
C ALA A 345 14.38 -18.98 13.05
N ALA A 346 13.82 -19.67 12.05
CA ALA A 346 12.56 -19.27 11.45
C ALA A 346 11.46 -19.27 12.52
N ASP A 347 10.64 -18.22 12.55
CA ASP A 347 9.39 -18.26 13.31
C ASP A 347 8.41 -19.12 12.50
N GLU A 348 8.45 -20.45 12.67
CA GLU A 348 7.51 -21.39 12.01
C GLU A 348 6.04 -21.04 12.32
N ALA A 349 5.80 -20.27 13.38
CA ALA A 349 4.49 -19.73 13.77
C ALA A 349 4.12 -18.41 13.05
N ALA A 350 5.04 -17.77 12.33
CA ALA A 350 4.73 -16.60 11.51
C ALA A 350 3.98 -17.04 10.26
N THR A 351 2.86 -16.37 9.95
CA THR A 351 2.18 -16.57 8.68
C THR A 351 3.18 -16.31 7.54
N PRO A 352 3.33 -17.20 6.55
CA PRO A 352 4.24 -16.97 5.43
C PRO A 352 3.84 -15.66 4.76
N GLN A 353 4.68 -14.65 4.93
CA GLN A 353 4.51 -13.36 4.28
C GLN A 353 5.13 -13.50 2.90
N PHE A 354 4.29 -13.40 1.86
CA PHE A 354 4.67 -13.19 0.45
C PHE A 354 5.99 -13.86 0.04
N ASN A 355 5.92 -15.03 -0.58
CA ASN A 355 7.11 -15.78 -0.97
C ASN A 355 7.82 -15.06 -2.12
N LEU A 356 8.74 -14.14 -1.80
CA LEU A 356 9.49 -13.32 -2.75
C LEU A 356 10.21 -14.20 -3.77
N GLU A 357 10.67 -15.38 -3.34
CA GLU A 357 11.25 -16.42 -4.20
C GLU A 357 10.30 -16.79 -5.34
N SER A 358 9.03 -17.06 -5.05
CA SER A 358 8.05 -17.40 -6.09
C SER A 358 7.78 -16.25 -7.07
N LEU A 359 7.90 -15.00 -6.62
CA LEU A 359 7.69 -13.83 -7.48
C LEU A 359 8.91 -13.59 -8.38
N VAL A 360 10.12 -13.79 -7.87
CA VAL A 360 11.35 -13.75 -8.66
C VAL A 360 11.35 -14.90 -9.67
N ILE A 361 10.98 -16.11 -9.27
CA ILE A 361 10.82 -17.25 -10.19
C ILE A 361 9.77 -16.92 -11.26
N ALA A 362 8.60 -16.40 -10.88
CA ALA A 362 7.56 -16.03 -11.84
C ALA A 362 7.98 -14.92 -12.83
N GLN A 363 8.82 -13.96 -12.40
CA GLN A 363 9.33 -12.90 -13.27
C GLN A 363 10.50 -13.35 -14.16
N THR A 364 11.28 -14.34 -13.72
CA THR A 364 12.45 -14.84 -14.46
C THR A 364 12.14 -16.06 -15.31
N ALA A 365 11.06 -16.79 -14.99
CA ALA A 365 10.53 -17.87 -15.80
C ALA A 365 10.12 -17.30 -17.16
N HIS A 366 10.86 -17.66 -18.20
CA HIS A 366 10.44 -17.42 -19.57
C HIS A 366 9.23 -18.30 -19.85
N ALA A 367 8.17 -17.74 -20.43
CA ALA A 367 7.13 -18.55 -21.03
C ALA A 367 7.81 -19.48 -22.04
N PRO A 368 7.51 -20.81 -22.04
CA PRO A 368 8.04 -21.68 -23.06
C PRO A 368 7.69 -21.08 -24.41
N ALA A 369 8.69 -20.94 -25.28
CA ALA A 369 8.50 -20.46 -26.64
C ALA A 369 7.37 -21.30 -27.25
N ALA A 370 6.39 -20.65 -27.87
CA ALA A 370 5.40 -21.35 -28.66
C ALA A 370 6.17 -22.26 -29.64
N PRO A 371 5.81 -23.55 -29.77
CA PRO A 371 6.52 -24.45 -30.68
C PRO A 371 6.56 -23.80 -32.05
N GLU A 372 7.75 -23.76 -32.67
CA GLU A 372 7.92 -23.21 -34.01
C GLU A 372 6.90 -23.86 -34.94
N ALA A 373 6.19 -23.04 -35.71
CA ALA A 373 5.29 -23.50 -36.75
C ALA A 373 6.12 -24.11 -37.89
N GLY A 374 6.52 -25.38 -37.74
CA GLY A 374 7.43 -25.99 -38.71
C GLY A 374 7.81 -27.45 -38.51
N PHE A 375 7.19 -28.20 -37.59
CA PHE A 375 7.43 -29.63 -37.50
C PHE A 375 6.13 -30.42 -37.30
N GLU A 376 5.43 -30.65 -38.41
CA GLU A 376 4.38 -31.65 -38.50
C GLU A 376 5.03 -33.03 -38.61
N PHE A 377 4.87 -33.87 -37.59
CA PHE A 377 5.14 -35.30 -37.73
C PHE A 377 4.13 -35.85 -38.74
N GLY A 378 4.62 -36.09 -39.96
CA GLY A 378 3.83 -36.69 -41.03
C GLY A 378 3.33 -38.08 -40.65
N GLY A 379 2.06 -38.33 -40.98
CA GLY A 379 1.59 -39.66 -41.32
C GLY A 379 1.02 -40.50 -40.19
N GLY A 380 -0.14 -40.08 -39.65
CA GLY A 380 -1.05 -40.96 -38.91
C GLY A 380 -2.43 -40.97 -39.55
N HIS A 381 -2.72 -41.96 -40.40
CA HIS A 381 -4.09 -42.24 -40.86
C HIS A 381 -4.81 -43.07 -39.80
N SER A 382 -5.70 -42.48 -38.99
CA SER A 382 -6.86 -43.22 -38.48
C SER A 382 -7.94 -42.29 -37.89
N GLY A 383 -9.16 -42.42 -38.41
CA GLY A 383 -10.41 -42.26 -37.64
C GLY A 383 -11.11 -40.90 -37.70
N GLY A 384 -11.67 -40.54 -38.86
CA GLY A 384 -12.70 -39.51 -38.92
C GLY A 384 -14.04 -39.96 -38.30
N GLY A 385 -14.87 -38.97 -37.96
CA GLY A 385 -16.26 -39.10 -37.51
C GLY A 385 -16.39 -38.81 -36.01
N GLY A 386 -16.91 -37.68 -35.53
CA GLY A 386 -18.09 -36.98 -36.02
C GLY A 386 -19.31 -37.45 -35.23
N ALA A 387 -19.71 -36.61 -34.25
CA ALA A 387 -21.05 -36.45 -33.70
C ALA A 387 -21.74 -37.59 -32.89
N GLU A 388 -22.19 -37.16 -31.70
CA GLU A 388 -23.45 -37.52 -31.02
C GLU A 388 -23.62 -38.88 -30.32
N GLY A 389 -24.20 -38.80 -29.11
CA GLY A 389 -24.77 -39.96 -28.42
C GLY A 389 -24.93 -39.75 -26.91
N GLN A 390 -26.16 -39.50 -26.47
CA GLN A 390 -26.63 -39.45 -25.09
C GLN A 390 -26.21 -40.68 -24.26
N PHE A 391 -25.91 -40.50 -22.96
CA PHE A 391 -26.57 -41.12 -21.80
C PHE A 391 -26.03 -40.52 -20.49
#